data_AF-A0A9D7QRZ8-F1
#
_entry.id   AF-A0A9D7QRZ8-F1
#
_cell.length_a   1.000
_cell.length_b   1.000
_cell.length_c   1.000
_cell.angle_alpha   90.00
_cell.angle_beta   90.00
_cell.angle_gamma   90.00
#
_symmetry.space_group_name_H-M   'P 1'
#
loop_
_entity.id
_entity.type
_entity.pdbx_description
1 polymer ?
#
loop_
_entity_poly.entity_id
_entity_poly.type
_entity_poly.pdbx_seq_one_letter_code
_entity_poly.pdbx_strand_id
1 'polypeptide(L)'
;MIDFINKTLSKLFGNKADRDLKELVPVVSQIKEAEVTITQLNDDQLREKTSEFKKRIQDYIVATVEERISINDQIEKNPTMEMGTKEDLYRRIDELQKEENSKIEEILNEILPEAFGVVRETARRFSANSEIRVKATQHDRDLSVKKSYIKISGDDAIYSNTWMAAGNSVTWNMIHYDVQLIGGSVLHQGKIAEMATGEGKTLVATLPIYLNALAGKGVHIVTVNDYLAKRDSEWNGTIFEFLGLTVDCIDKHQPNSDERKKAYLSDITYGTNNEFGFDYLRDNMARSPLDMVQRGHHFAIVDEVDSALIDDARTPLIISGPTPKGDSHEFFALKPRIENLVSTQRNYINTVIADAKKKIAEGKENEAGLPLLRAFRGLPRNKALIKFLSEQGVRALLQKPKITICRISNVKCIKLMLNFILLLMRRITLLNLQKKVSI
;
A
#
# COMPACT_ATOMS: atom_id res chain seq x y z
N MET A 1 41.20 -6.22 18.08
CA MET A 1 41.16 -7.63 17.64
C MET A 1 40.03 -7.86 16.64
N ILE A 2 38.79 -7.43 16.95
CA ILE A 2 37.64 -7.46 16.02
C ILE A 2 37.88 -6.64 14.75
N ASP A 3 38.43 -5.42 14.83
CA ASP A 3 38.77 -4.62 13.63
C ASP A 3 39.88 -5.21 12.77
N PHE A 4 40.80 -5.97 13.38
CA PHE A 4 41.87 -6.65 12.66
C PHE A 4 41.34 -7.87 11.92
N ILE A 5 40.41 -8.62 12.56
CA ILE A 5 39.67 -9.74 11.97
C ILE A 5 38.76 -9.25 10.84
N ASN A 6 38.05 -8.14 11.02
CA ASN A 6 37.22 -7.52 9.98
C ASN A 6 38.06 -7.04 8.78
N LYS A 7 39.22 -6.40 9.02
CA LYS A 7 40.15 -5.96 7.94
C LYS A 7 40.82 -7.13 7.20
N THR A 8 41.07 -8.24 7.87
CA THR A 8 41.66 -9.44 7.25
C THR A 8 40.62 -10.26 6.50
N LEU A 9 39.41 -10.42 7.05
CA LEU A 9 38.26 -11.02 6.35
C LEU A 9 37.81 -10.19 5.13
N SER A 10 37.75 -8.86 5.24
CA SER A 10 37.41 -7.99 4.12
C SER A 10 38.48 -8.00 3.01
N LYS A 11 39.76 -8.22 3.36
CA LYS A 11 40.85 -8.40 2.38
C LYS A 11 40.82 -9.77 1.69
N LEU A 12 40.35 -10.81 2.37
CA LEU A 12 40.27 -12.18 1.83
C LEU A 12 39.00 -12.45 1.04
N PHE A 13 37.86 -11.84 1.41
CA PHE A 13 36.54 -12.08 0.80
C PHE A 13 35.92 -10.86 0.08
N GLY A 14 36.60 -9.71 0.07
CA GLY A 14 36.01 -8.45 -0.37
C GLY A 14 34.95 -7.94 0.61
N ASN A 15 34.63 -6.65 0.53
CA ASN A 15 33.46 -6.13 1.23
C ASN A 15 32.17 -6.63 0.53
N LYS A 16 30.98 -6.38 1.11
CA LYS A 16 29.71 -6.81 0.49
C LYS A 16 29.52 -6.19 -0.89
N ALA A 17 29.86 -4.91 -1.05
CA ALA A 17 29.75 -4.21 -2.32
C ALA A 17 30.65 -4.82 -3.42
N ASP A 18 31.86 -5.27 -3.07
CA ASP A 18 32.78 -5.94 -4.02
C ASP A 18 32.22 -7.28 -4.50
N ARG A 19 31.48 -7.99 -3.63
CA ARG A 19 30.79 -9.24 -3.97
C ARG A 19 29.56 -8.97 -4.83
N ASP A 20 28.72 -8.04 -4.42
CA ASP A 20 27.53 -7.62 -5.19
C ASP A 20 27.94 -7.12 -6.59
N LEU A 21 29.04 -6.35 -6.70
CA LEU A 21 29.59 -5.90 -7.99
C LEU A 21 30.05 -7.07 -8.85
N LYS A 22 30.72 -8.08 -8.26
CA LYS A 22 31.14 -9.29 -9.00
C LYS A 22 29.95 -10.08 -9.57
N GLU A 23 28.80 -10.08 -8.90
CA GLU A 23 27.57 -10.69 -9.40
C GLU A 23 26.96 -9.90 -10.57
N LEU A 24 27.21 -8.59 -10.64
CA LEU A 24 26.67 -7.70 -11.68
C LEU A 24 27.56 -7.61 -12.94
N VAL A 25 28.86 -7.90 -12.83
CA VAL A 25 29.79 -7.92 -13.99
C VAL A 25 29.33 -8.89 -15.10
N PRO A 26 28.89 -10.14 -14.80
CA PRO A 26 28.31 -11.03 -15.80
C PRO A 26 27.08 -10.43 -16.50
N VAL A 27 26.20 -9.75 -15.76
CA VAL A 27 24.99 -9.13 -16.32
C VAL A 27 25.34 -8.05 -17.35
N VAL A 28 26.31 -7.19 -17.05
CA VAL A 28 26.79 -6.18 -18.02
C VAL A 28 27.39 -6.85 -19.26
N SER A 29 28.10 -7.96 -19.09
CA SER A 29 28.67 -8.71 -20.21
C SER A 29 27.56 -9.28 -21.12
N GLN A 30 26.50 -9.83 -20.53
CA GLN A 30 25.32 -10.32 -21.26
C GLN A 30 24.59 -9.19 -21.99
N ILE A 31 24.43 -8.02 -21.38
CA ILE A 31 23.84 -6.85 -22.04
C ILE A 31 24.67 -6.47 -23.29
N LYS A 32 25.99 -6.39 -23.15
CA LYS A 32 26.89 -6.08 -24.26
C LYS A 32 26.87 -7.12 -25.37
N GLU A 33 26.68 -8.39 -25.02
CA GLU A 33 26.51 -9.47 -26.00
C GLU A 33 25.19 -9.30 -26.77
N ALA A 34 24.09 -9.01 -26.07
CA ALA A 34 22.80 -8.74 -26.69
C ALA A 34 22.85 -7.49 -27.61
N GLU A 35 23.61 -6.46 -27.23
CA GLU A 35 23.79 -5.24 -28.01
C GLU A 35 24.34 -5.49 -29.43
N VAL A 36 25.15 -6.54 -29.63
CA VAL A 36 25.67 -6.89 -30.96
C VAL A 36 24.53 -7.12 -31.96
N THR A 37 23.44 -7.72 -31.50
CA THR A 37 22.25 -7.99 -32.32
C THR A 37 21.32 -6.78 -32.34
N ILE A 38 21.10 -6.11 -31.21
CA ILE A 38 20.19 -4.96 -31.10
C ILE A 38 20.64 -3.78 -31.98
N THR A 39 21.95 -3.52 -32.06
CA THR A 39 22.49 -2.42 -32.88
C THR A 39 22.31 -2.62 -34.38
N GLN A 40 22.02 -3.84 -34.83
CA GLN A 40 21.78 -4.15 -36.25
C GLN A 40 20.31 -3.95 -36.66
N LEU A 41 19.40 -3.80 -35.70
CA LEU A 41 17.98 -3.58 -35.97
C LEU A 41 17.75 -2.22 -36.59
N ASN A 42 16.80 -2.08 -37.51
CA ASN A 42 16.29 -0.77 -37.92
C ASN A 42 15.35 -0.17 -36.85
N ASP A 43 14.82 1.04 -37.06
CA ASP A 43 13.99 1.73 -36.06
C ASP A 43 12.66 1.01 -35.79
N ASP A 44 12.05 0.44 -36.83
CA ASP A 44 10.80 -0.33 -36.70
C ASP A 44 11.04 -1.65 -35.94
N GLN A 45 12.10 -2.37 -36.28
CA GLN A 45 12.49 -3.62 -35.62
C GLN A 45 12.85 -3.40 -34.16
N LEU A 46 13.51 -2.28 -33.83
CA LEU A 46 13.83 -1.92 -32.45
C LEU A 46 12.55 -1.73 -31.62
N ARG A 47 11.53 -1.08 -32.17
CA ARG A 47 10.23 -0.91 -31.52
C ARG A 47 9.46 -2.22 -31.39
N GLU A 48 9.56 -3.10 -32.39
CA GLU A 48 8.89 -4.39 -32.39
C GLU A 48 9.35 -5.31 -31.25
N LYS A 49 10.57 -5.13 -30.74
CA LYS A 49 11.08 -5.84 -29.56
C LYS A 49 10.16 -5.68 -28.34
N THR A 50 9.51 -4.53 -28.14
CA THR A 50 8.54 -4.35 -27.04
C THR A 50 7.40 -5.35 -27.14
N SER A 51 6.85 -5.55 -28.34
CA SER A 51 5.74 -6.49 -28.58
C SER A 51 6.20 -7.94 -28.44
N GLU A 52 7.41 -8.25 -28.91
CA GLU A 52 8.05 -9.56 -28.72
C GLU A 52 8.22 -9.90 -27.23
N PHE A 53 8.76 -8.97 -26.43
CA PHE A 53 8.96 -9.18 -25.01
C PHE A 53 7.63 -9.32 -24.26
N LYS A 54 6.65 -8.46 -24.54
CA LYS A 54 5.30 -8.58 -23.96
C LYS A 54 4.69 -9.95 -24.27
N LYS A 55 4.86 -10.46 -25.49
CA LYS A 55 4.39 -11.79 -25.88
C LYS A 55 5.12 -12.90 -25.12
N ARG A 56 6.46 -12.87 -25.03
CA ARG A 56 7.25 -13.85 -24.26
C ARG A 56 6.79 -13.93 -22.81
N ILE A 57 6.54 -12.78 -22.17
CA ILE A 57 6.04 -12.72 -20.80
C ILE A 57 4.64 -13.33 -20.71
N GLN A 58 3.72 -12.96 -21.62
CA GLN A 58 2.35 -13.49 -21.64
C GLN A 58 2.34 -15.01 -21.82
N ASP A 59 3.09 -15.53 -22.79
CA ASP A 59 3.22 -16.97 -23.05
C ASP A 59 3.79 -17.71 -21.83
N TYR A 60 4.69 -17.09 -21.08
CA TYR A 60 5.28 -17.68 -19.87
C TYR A 60 4.29 -17.77 -18.70
N ILE A 61 3.37 -16.81 -18.56
CA ILE A 61 2.43 -16.74 -17.43
C ILE A 61 1.01 -17.23 -17.76
N VAL A 62 0.71 -17.52 -19.03
CA VAL A 62 -0.65 -17.76 -19.53
C VAL A 62 -1.40 -18.82 -18.72
N ALA A 63 -0.77 -19.95 -18.41
CA ALA A 63 -1.39 -21.04 -17.67
C ALA A 63 -1.83 -20.62 -16.26
N THR A 64 -0.98 -19.86 -15.55
CA THR A 64 -1.28 -19.36 -14.20
C THR A 64 -2.40 -18.31 -14.24
N VAL A 65 -2.39 -17.44 -15.26
CA VAL A 65 -3.42 -16.41 -15.45
C VAL A 65 -4.77 -17.03 -15.79
N GLU A 66 -4.82 -18.00 -16.70
CA GLU A 66 -6.03 -18.71 -17.10
C GLU A 66 -6.65 -19.49 -15.94
N GLU A 67 -5.83 -20.16 -15.10
CA GLU A 67 -6.33 -20.83 -13.90
C GLU A 67 -7.00 -19.83 -12.94
N ARG A 68 -6.36 -18.67 -12.70
CA ARG A 68 -6.93 -17.64 -11.82
C ARG A 68 -8.25 -17.08 -12.37
N ILE A 69 -8.31 -16.80 -13.68
CA ILE A 69 -9.53 -16.31 -14.33
C ILE A 69 -10.65 -17.36 -14.22
N SER A 70 -10.33 -18.62 -14.46
CA SER A 70 -11.28 -19.73 -14.32
C SER A 70 -11.86 -19.82 -12.90
N ILE A 71 -11.02 -19.65 -11.86
CA ILE A 71 -11.49 -19.67 -10.47
C ILE A 71 -12.39 -18.46 -10.16
N ASN A 72 -12.03 -17.25 -10.62
CA ASN A 72 -12.89 -16.07 -10.45
C ASN A 72 -14.25 -16.27 -11.12
N ASP A 73 -14.26 -16.79 -12.36
CA ASP A 73 -15.48 -17.13 -13.10
C ASP A 73 -16.37 -18.12 -12.33
N GLN A 74 -15.77 -19.12 -11.67
CA GLN A 74 -16.50 -20.09 -10.85
C GLN A 74 -17.17 -19.43 -9.64
N ILE A 75 -16.50 -18.47 -9.00
CA ILE A 75 -17.03 -17.74 -7.85
C ILE A 75 -18.19 -16.82 -8.29
N GLU A 76 -18.04 -16.11 -9.41
CA GLU A 76 -19.06 -15.18 -9.91
C GLU A 76 -20.31 -15.91 -10.41
N LYS A 77 -20.15 -17.04 -11.11
CA LYS A 77 -21.26 -17.83 -11.65
C LYS A 77 -22.03 -18.62 -10.60
N ASN A 78 -21.49 -18.79 -9.39
CA ASN A 78 -22.16 -19.50 -8.30
C ASN A 78 -22.23 -18.66 -7.00
N PRO A 79 -23.16 -17.69 -6.92
CA PRO A 79 -23.32 -16.84 -5.73
C PRO A 79 -23.73 -17.61 -4.45
N THR A 80 -24.32 -18.80 -4.61
CA THR A 80 -24.80 -19.66 -3.51
C THR A 80 -23.77 -20.70 -3.05
N MET A 81 -22.52 -20.61 -3.53
CA MET A 81 -21.43 -21.51 -3.15
C MET A 81 -21.24 -21.58 -1.63
N GLU A 82 -20.93 -22.77 -1.12
CA GLU A 82 -20.61 -22.97 0.29
C GLU A 82 -19.42 -22.09 0.70
N MET A 83 -19.53 -21.45 1.87
CA MET A 83 -18.50 -20.53 2.36
C MET A 83 -17.11 -21.18 2.44
N GLY A 84 -17.01 -22.44 2.90
CA GLY A 84 -15.73 -23.15 2.99
C GLY A 84 -15.05 -23.32 1.63
N THR A 85 -15.81 -23.76 0.62
CA THR A 85 -15.30 -23.89 -0.76
C THR A 85 -14.89 -22.52 -1.33
N LYS A 86 -15.66 -21.47 -1.04
CA LYS A 86 -15.36 -20.12 -1.49
C LYS A 86 -14.06 -19.59 -0.86
N GLU A 87 -13.83 -19.86 0.43
CA GLU A 87 -12.57 -19.54 1.11
C GLU A 87 -11.38 -20.28 0.49
N ASP A 88 -11.53 -21.57 0.15
CA ASP A 88 -10.49 -22.35 -0.52
C ASP A 88 -10.12 -21.80 -1.91
N LEU A 89 -11.13 -21.39 -2.70
CA LEU A 89 -10.90 -20.79 -4.01
C LEU A 89 -10.18 -19.43 -3.92
N TYR A 90 -10.55 -18.57 -2.96
CA TYR A 90 -9.83 -17.31 -2.75
C TYR A 90 -8.38 -17.55 -2.31
N ARG A 91 -8.14 -18.55 -1.45
CA ARG A 91 -6.78 -18.94 -1.08
C ARG A 91 -5.96 -19.36 -2.29
N ARG A 92 -6.55 -20.14 -3.21
CA ARG A 92 -5.89 -20.55 -4.46
C ARG A 92 -5.61 -19.35 -5.38
N ILE A 93 -6.51 -18.37 -5.44
CA ILE A 93 -6.28 -17.11 -6.19
C ILE A 93 -5.05 -16.38 -5.63
N ASP A 94 -4.93 -16.26 -4.31
CA ASP A 94 -3.78 -15.61 -3.67
C ASP A 94 -2.46 -16.35 -3.94
N GLU A 95 -2.49 -17.69 -3.96
CA GLU A 95 -1.33 -18.52 -4.33
C GLU A 95 -0.94 -18.31 -5.79
N LEU A 96 -1.91 -18.32 -6.72
CA LEU A 96 -1.68 -18.10 -8.14
C LEU A 96 -1.15 -16.69 -8.43
N GLN A 97 -1.60 -15.68 -7.69
CA GLN A 97 -1.06 -14.32 -7.79
C GLN A 97 0.42 -14.26 -7.40
N LYS A 98 0.82 -14.99 -6.34
CA LYS A 98 2.23 -15.08 -5.95
C LYS A 98 3.05 -15.84 -6.99
N GLU A 99 2.52 -16.95 -7.50
CA GLU A 99 3.16 -17.73 -8.56
C GLU A 99 3.36 -16.90 -9.84
N GLU A 100 2.34 -16.13 -10.24
CA GLU A 100 2.44 -15.21 -11.39
C GLU A 100 3.54 -14.17 -11.18
N ASN A 101 3.62 -13.54 -10.00
CA ASN A 101 4.65 -12.55 -9.72
C ASN A 101 6.06 -13.16 -9.77
N SER A 102 6.25 -14.36 -9.21
CA SER A 102 7.54 -15.07 -9.29
C SER A 102 7.91 -15.43 -10.73
N LYS A 103 6.94 -15.92 -11.53
CA LYS A 103 7.17 -16.21 -12.96
C LYS A 103 7.50 -14.96 -13.75
N ILE A 104 6.85 -13.82 -13.47
CA ILE A 104 7.17 -12.53 -14.07
C ILE A 104 8.62 -12.15 -13.75
N GLU A 105 9.06 -12.26 -12.49
CA GLU A 105 10.43 -11.97 -12.10
C GLU A 105 11.45 -12.86 -12.82
N GLU A 106 11.18 -14.16 -12.95
CA GLU A 106 12.03 -15.11 -13.68
C GLU A 106 12.20 -14.71 -15.16
N ILE A 107 11.10 -14.46 -15.88
CA ILE A 107 11.17 -14.11 -17.31
C ILE A 107 11.74 -12.70 -17.53
N LEU A 108 11.51 -11.75 -16.62
CA LEU A 108 12.11 -10.42 -16.71
C LEU A 108 13.63 -10.49 -16.57
N ASN A 109 14.16 -11.36 -15.70
CA ASN A 109 15.61 -11.57 -15.59
C ASN A 109 16.21 -12.17 -16.88
N GLU A 110 15.47 -13.06 -17.56
CA GLU A 110 15.88 -13.62 -18.85
C GLU A 110 15.90 -12.55 -19.96
N ILE A 111 14.89 -11.67 -19.99
CA ILE A 111 14.74 -10.61 -21.00
C ILE A 111 15.67 -9.42 -20.74
N LEU A 112 16.11 -9.22 -19.49
CA LEU A 112 16.86 -8.05 -19.04
C LEU A 112 18.02 -7.65 -19.97
N PRO A 113 18.91 -8.55 -20.42
CA PRO A 113 20.02 -8.17 -21.29
C PRO A 113 19.57 -7.51 -22.60
N GLU A 114 18.56 -8.09 -23.25
CA GLU A 114 18.01 -7.57 -24.50
C GLU A 114 17.23 -6.27 -24.27
N ALA A 115 16.41 -6.20 -23.23
CA ALA A 115 15.61 -5.02 -22.92
C ALA A 115 16.47 -3.80 -22.57
N PHE A 116 17.55 -3.99 -21.81
CA PHE A 116 18.50 -2.91 -21.51
C PHE A 116 19.24 -2.46 -22.77
N GLY A 117 19.61 -3.40 -23.64
CA GLY A 117 20.17 -3.10 -24.96
C GLY A 117 19.23 -2.24 -25.81
N VAL A 118 17.92 -2.56 -25.83
CA VAL A 118 16.90 -1.78 -26.56
C VAL A 118 16.80 -0.34 -26.05
N VAL A 119 16.76 -0.14 -24.73
CA VAL A 119 16.68 1.20 -24.14
C VAL A 119 17.95 2.01 -24.42
N ARG A 120 19.13 1.39 -24.26
CA ARG A 120 20.41 2.06 -24.54
C ARG A 120 20.53 2.43 -26.01
N GLU A 121 20.15 1.53 -26.91
CA GLU A 121 20.16 1.77 -28.35
C GLU A 121 19.17 2.88 -28.73
N THR A 122 17.98 2.90 -28.13
CA THR A 122 17.01 4.00 -28.31
C THR A 122 17.61 5.34 -27.89
N ALA A 123 18.22 5.39 -26.71
CA ALA A 123 18.89 6.60 -26.21
C ALA A 123 20.01 7.07 -27.16
N ARG A 124 20.80 6.13 -27.70
CA ARG A 124 21.84 6.41 -28.71
C ARG A 124 21.26 7.00 -29.99
N ARG A 125 20.14 6.46 -30.51
CA ARG A 125 19.51 6.96 -31.74
C ARG A 125 18.94 8.35 -31.59
N PHE A 126 18.29 8.63 -30.46
CA PHE A 126 17.80 9.98 -30.14
C PHE A 126 18.95 10.99 -29.96
N SER A 127 20.08 10.54 -29.41
CA SER A 127 21.27 11.38 -29.26
C SER A 127 21.98 11.65 -30.59
N ALA A 128 21.93 10.73 -31.55
CA ALA A 128 22.65 10.82 -32.81
C ALA A 128 21.85 11.49 -33.94
N ASN A 129 20.51 11.48 -33.86
CA ASN A 129 19.63 11.96 -34.92
C ASN A 129 18.68 13.04 -34.39
N SER A 130 18.43 14.08 -35.19
CA SER A 130 17.45 15.12 -34.85
C SER A 130 16.00 14.65 -34.97
N GLU A 131 15.75 13.70 -35.86
CA GLU A 131 14.46 13.07 -36.11
C GLU A 131 14.65 11.58 -36.37
N ILE A 132 13.72 10.77 -35.88
CA ILE A 132 13.66 9.33 -36.12
C ILE A 132 12.34 9.02 -36.81
N ARG A 133 12.39 8.25 -37.91
CA ARG A 133 11.22 7.92 -38.73
C ARG A 133 10.91 6.44 -38.61
N VAL A 134 9.68 6.13 -38.25
CA VAL A 134 9.16 4.76 -38.04
C VAL A 134 7.77 4.64 -38.65
N LYS A 135 7.28 3.41 -38.82
CA LYS A 135 5.90 3.15 -39.21
C LYS A 135 4.95 3.58 -38.11
N ALA A 136 3.91 4.32 -38.51
CA ALA A 136 2.92 4.87 -37.60
C ALA A 136 1.98 3.77 -37.09
N THR A 137 2.03 3.51 -35.79
CA THR A 137 1.06 2.70 -35.06
C THR A 137 -0.15 3.53 -34.63
N GLN A 138 -1.21 2.90 -34.12
CA GLN A 138 -2.34 3.63 -33.53
C GLN A 138 -1.90 4.47 -32.32
N HIS A 139 -0.97 3.93 -31.51
CA HIS A 139 -0.38 4.63 -30.37
C HIS A 139 0.28 5.94 -30.80
N ASP A 140 1.05 5.93 -31.89
CA ASP A 140 1.70 7.14 -32.43
C ASP A 140 0.67 8.19 -32.85
N ARG A 141 -0.42 7.75 -33.49
CA ARG A 141 -1.51 8.63 -33.93
C ARG A 141 -2.20 9.29 -32.73
N ASP A 142 -2.50 8.52 -31.70
CA ASP A 142 -3.14 9.01 -30.47
C ASP A 142 -2.23 10.00 -29.73
N LEU A 143 -0.93 9.73 -29.65
CA LEU A 143 0.04 10.63 -29.02
C LEU A 143 0.27 11.90 -29.83
N SER A 144 0.29 11.83 -31.17
CA SER A 144 0.55 13.00 -32.04
C SER A 144 -0.47 14.14 -31.86
N VAL A 145 -1.68 13.83 -31.36
CA VAL A 145 -2.70 14.83 -31.03
C VAL A 145 -2.29 15.67 -29.81
N LYS A 146 -1.57 15.07 -28.86
CA LYS A 146 -1.23 15.67 -27.56
C LYS A 146 0.24 16.11 -27.47
N LYS A 147 1.12 15.51 -28.26
CA LYS A 147 2.57 15.61 -28.14
C LYS A 147 3.18 16.22 -29.41
N SER A 148 3.70 17.44 -29.29
CA SER A 148 4.21 18.20 -30.44
C SER A 148 5.48 17.63 -31.08
N TYR A 149 6.20 16.74 -30.38
CA TYR A 149 7.41 16.08 -30.88
C TYR A 149 7.13 14.87 -31.78
N ILE A 150 5.86 14.49 -31.95
CA ILE A 150 5.44 13.40 -32.84
C ILE A 150 4.64 14.01 -33.99
N LYS A 151 5.09 13.77 -35.23
CA LYS A 151 4.37 14.19 -36.44
C LYS A 151 4.02 12.97 -37.27
N ILE A 152 2.78 12.89 -37.73
CA ILE A 152 2.33 11.85 -38.66
C ILE A 152 2.45 12.36 -40.09
N SER A 153 3.17 11.63 -40.94
CA SER A 153 3.38 11.92 -42.35
C SER A 153 3.03 10.69 -43.19
N GLY A 154 1.77 10.59 -43.61
CA GLY A 154 1.26 9.40 -44.31
C GLY A 154 1.22 8.18 -43.39
N ASP A 155 1.99 7.15 -43.74
CA ASP A 155 2.12 5.90 -42.97
C ASP A 155 3.28 5.91 -41.97
N ASP A 156 4.02 7.02 -41.89
CA ASP A 156 5.16 7.15 -40.99
C ASP A 156 4.85 8.10 -39.81
N ALA A 157 5.41 7.80 -38.66
CA ALA A 157 5.53 8.68 -37.50
C ALA A 157 6.98 9.19 -37.41
N ILE A 158 7.12 10.49 -37.20
CA ILE A 158 8.41 11.18 -37.10
C ILE A 158 8.53 11.70 -35.66
N TYR A 159 9.51 11.19 -34.94
CA TYR A 159 9.84 11.58 -33.57
C TYR A 159 11.00 12.58 -33.58
N SER A 160 10.81 13.76 -32.99
CA SER A 160 11.90 14.71 -32.78
C SER A 160 12.71 14.36 -31.55
N ASN A 161 14.02 14.60 -31.60
CA ASN A 161 14.89 14.45 -30.42
C ASN A 161 14.82 15.64 -29.45
N THR A 162 14.01 16.65 -29.75
CA THR A 162 13.84 17.85 -28.93
C THR A 162 12.37 18.07 -28.60
N TRP A 163 12.06 18.30 -27.34
CA TRP A 163 10.69 18.54 -26.85
C TRP A 163 10.66 19.40 -25.60
N MET A 164 9.44 19.79 -25.20
CA MET A 164 9.21 20.54 -23.97
C MET A 164 9.05 19.57 -22.79
N ALA A 165 9.81 19.77 -21.72
CA ALA A 165 9.67 19.08 -20.44
C ALA A 165 9.59 20.12 -19.31
N ALA A 166 8.49 20.10 -18.56
CA ALA A 166 8.15 21.07 -17.51
C ALA A 166 8.36 22.54 -17.93
N GLY A 167 8.00 22.87 -19.17
CA GLY A 167 8.11 24.22 -19.72
C GLY A 167 9.48 24.61 -20.27
N ASN A 168 10.47 23.72 -20.25
CA ASN A 168 11.79 23.94 -20.84
C ASN A 168 12.01 23.07 -22.07
N SER A 169 12.66 23.61 -23.10
CA SER A 169 13.08 22.83 -24.26
C SER A 169 14.27 21.95 -23.88
N VAL A 170 14.15 20.64 -24.10
CA VAL A 170 15.17 19.64 -23.82
C VAL A 170 15.48 18.89 -25.11
N THR A 171 16.76 18.78 -25.43
CA THR A 171 17.27 17.93 -26.52
C THR A 171 17.91 16.69 -25.91
N TRP A 172 17.48 15.51 -26.33
CA TRP A 172 18.07 14.26 -25.87
C TRP A 172 19.50 14.11 -26.41
N ASN A 173 20.47 14.02 -25.51
CA ASN A 173 21.91 13.91 -25.83
C ASN A 173 22.65 12.95 -24.89
N MET A 174 21.94 11.93 -24.40
CA MET A 174 22.42 11.02 -23.37
C MET A 174 22.48 9.57 -23.87
N ILE A 175 23.52 8.84 -23.46
CA ILE A 175 23.73 7.43 -23.74
C ILE A 175 24.19 6.76 -22.45
N HIS A 176 23.66 5.57 -22.14
CA HIS A 176 24.02 4.89 -20.90
C HIS A 176 25.49 4.44 -20.89
N TYR A 177 26.19 4.73 -19.79
CA TYR A 177 27.48 4.17 -19.44
C TYR A 177 27.33 2.79 -18.77
N ASP A 178 28.40 2.00 -18.77
CA ASP A 178 28.38 0.65 -18.18
C ASP A 178 28.02 0.67 -16.69
N VAL A 179 28.48 1.69 -15.94
CA VAL A 179 28.11 1.86 -14.52
C VAL A 179 26.61 2.13 -14.33
N GLN A 180 25.97 2.73 -15.32
CA GLN A 180 24.53 2.97 -15.30
C GLN A 180 23.74 1.70 -15.62
N LEU A 181 24.28 0.81 -16.46
CA LEU A 181 23.71 -0.53 -16.65
C LEU A 181 23.73 -1.34 -15.34
N ILE A 182 24.83 -1.25 -14.59
CA ILE A 182 24.94 -1.85 -13.25
C ILE A 182 23.86 -1.28 -12.32
N GLY A 183 23.75 0.06 -12.25
CA GLY A 183 22.73 0.72 -11.44
C GLY A 183 21.30 0.30 -11.80
N GLY A 184 21.00 0.18 -13.09
CA GLY A 184 19.70 -0.30 -13.57
C GLY A 184 19.39 -1.73 -13.13
N SER A 185 20.39 -2.63 -13.21
CA SER A 185 20.25 -4.02 -12.75
C SER A 185 20.04 -4.12 -11.24
N VAL A 186 20.72 -3.27 -10.45
CA VAL A 186 20.53 -3.18 -8.99
C VAL A 186 19.10 -2.76 -8.66
N LEU A 187 18.56 -1.76 -9.35
CA LEU A 187 17.19 -1.29 -9.16
C LEU A 187 16.16 -2.37 -9.52
N HIS A 188 16.38 -3.12 -10.61
CA HIS A 188 15.50 -4.24 -10.99
C HIS A 188 15.48 -5.33 -9.91
N GLN A 189 16.60 -5.61 -9.25
CA GLN A 189 16.71 -6.56 -8.12
C GLN A 189 16.03 -6.06 -6.82
N GLY A 190 15.33 -4.91 -6.83
CA GLY A 190 14.70 -4.34 -5.64
C GLY A 190 15.69 -3.82 -4.60
N LYS A 191 16.92 -3.49 -5.01
CA LYS A 191 17.98 -2.94 -4.15
C LYS A 191 18.13 -1.44 -4.35
N ILE A 192 18.82 -0.79 -3.41
CA ILE A 192 19.18 0.63 -3.50
C ILE A 192 20.46 0.77 -4.32
N ALA A 193 20.40 1.52 -5.42
CA ALA A 193 21.57 1.89 -6.21
C ALA A 193 22.10 3.25 -5.71
N GLU A 194 23.19 3.23 -4.93
CA GLU A 194 23.88 4.45 -4.51
C GLU A 194 24.73 5.00 -5.66
N MET A 195 24.38 6.19 -6.15
CA MET A 195 25.09 6.85 -7.25
C MET A 195 25.30 8.32 -6.89
N ALA A 196 26.49 8.84 -7.17
CA ALA A 196 26.82 10.23 -6.92
C ALA A 196 25.95 11.18 -7.78
N THR A 197 25.71 12.39 -7.29
CA THR A 197 25.01 13.43 -8.06
C THR A 197 25.77 13.72 -9.36
N GLY A 198 25.05 13.71 -10.48
CA GLY A 198 25.64 13.88 -11.81
C GLY A 198 25.91 12.56 -12.55
N GLU A 199 25.85 11.41 -11.89
CA GLU A 199 26.00 10.08 -12.54
C GLU A 199 24.77 9.66 -13.38
N GLY A 200 23.75 10.53 -13.48
CA GLY A 200 22.58 10.31 -14.33
C GLY A 200 21.53 9.35 -13.73
N LYS A 201 21.20 9.47 -12.44
CA LYS A 201 20.14 8.68 -11.76
C LYS A 201 18.84 8.58 -12.58
N THR A 202 18.39 9.71 -13.13
CA THR A 202 17.17 9.81 -13.96
C THR A 202 17.27 8.99 -15.24
N LEU A 203 18.45 8.91 -15.87
CA LEU A 203 18.72 8.08 -17.05
C LEU A 203 18.86 6.60 -16.67
N VAL A 204 19.52 6.29 -15.56
CA VAL A 204 19.68 4.93 -15.04
C VAL A 204 18.33 4.27 -14.82
N ALA A 205 17.38 5.01 -14.23
CA ALA A 205 16.05 4.51 -13.96
C ALA A 205 15.31 4.06 -15.22
N THR A 206 15.63 4.59 -16.41
CA THR A 206 14.89 4.23 -17.64
C THR A 206 15.01 2.75 -18.00
N LEU A 207 16.13 2.10 -17.61
CA LEU A 207 16.39 0.69 -17.87
C LEU A 207 15.41 -0.23 -17.10
N PRO A 208 15.36 -0.21 -15.75
CA PRO A 208 14.41 -1.03 -15.00
C PRO A 208 12.96 -0.57 -15.17
N ILE A 209 12.71 0.71 -15.46
CA ILE A 209 11.35 1.19 -15.77
C ILE A 209 10.80 0.46 -16.99
N TYR A 210 11.54 0.51 -18.10
CA TYR A 210 11.13 -0.15 -19.34
C TYR A 210 10.93 -1.65 -19.12
N LEU A 211 11.92 -2.33 -18.52
CA LEU A 211 11.86 -3.77 -18.28
C LEU A 211 10.61 -4.18 -17.48
N ASN A 212 10.38 -3.56 -16.32
CA ASN A 212 9.25 -3.94 -15.47
C ASN A 212 7.89 -3.50 -16.05
N ALA A 213 7.85 -2.46 -16.88
CA ALA A 213 6.63 -2.05 -17.57
C ALA A 213 6.15 -3.09 -18.59
N LEU A 214 7.04 -3.94 -19.13
CA LEU A 214 6.69 -5.01 -20.07
C LEU A 214 5.74 -6.05 -19.47
N ALA A 215 5.70 -6.20 -18.13
CA ALA A 215 4.76 -7.08 -17.45
C ALA A 215 3.29 -6.61 -17.54
N GLY A 216 3.05 -5.35 -17.92
CA GLY A 216 1.69 -4.79 -18.06
C GLY A 216 0.95 -4.59 -16.72
N LYS A 217 1.66 -4.66 -15.60
CA LYS A 217 1.11 -4.47 -14.24
C LYS A 217 1.25 -3.03 -13.72
N GLY A 218 1.95 -2.17 -14.46
CA GLY A 218 2.24 -0.79 -14.09
C GLY A 218 3.52 -0.64 -13.27
N VAL A 219 4.23 0.47 -13.49
CA VAL A 219 5.41 0.86 -12.71
C VAL A 219 5.19 2.25 -12.12
N HIS A 220 5.41 2.40 -10.81
CA HIS A 220 5.27 3.67 -10.10
C HIS A 220 6.63 4.34 -9.89
N ILE A 221 6.80 5.56 -10.39
CA ILE A 221 8.01 6.36 -10.15
C ILE A 221 7.67 7.44 -9.14
N VAL A 222 8.24 7.28 -7.95
CA VAL A 222 8.02 8.18 -6.81
C VAL A 222 9.12 9.21 -6.79
N THR A 223 8.75 10.48 -6.89
CA THR A 223 9.67 11.61 -6.73
C THR A 223 9.30 12.43 -5.49
N VAL A 224 10.19 13.34 -5.10
CA VAL A 224 10.01 14.18 -3.91
C VAL A 224 9.04 15.36 -4.10
N ASN A 225 8.79 15.78 -5.35
CA ASN A 225 7.86 16.88 -5.62
C ASN A 225 7.23 16.78 -7.02
N ASP A 226 6.12 17.50 -7.19
CA ASP A 226 5.28 17.45 -8.38
C ASP A 226 6.00 17.99 -9.63
N TYR A 227 6.85 19.01 -9.48
CA TYR A 227 7.67 19.53 -10.58
C TYR A 227 8.60 18.46 -11.13
N LEU A 228 9.32 17.73 -10.28
CA LEU A 228 10.22 16.65 -10.69
C LEU A 228 9.42 15.49 -11.31
N ALA A 229 8.27 15.12 -10.72
CA ALA A 229 7.39 14.10 -11.31
C ALA A 229 6.96 14.47 -12.74
N LYS A 230 6.48 15.72 -12.93
CA LYS A 230 6.04 16.23 -14.22
C LYS A 230 7.20 16.30 -15.22
N ARG A 231 8.32 16.91 -14.80
CA ARG A 231 9.54 17.04 -15.61
C ARG A 231 10.03 15.69 -16.09
N ASP A 232 10.20 14.73 -15.20
CA ASP A 232 10.81 13.44 -15.56
C ASP A 232 9.84 12.57 -16.36
N SER A 233 8.52 12.66 -16.09
CA SER A 233 7.49 12.03 -16.93
C SER A 233 7.50 12.54 -18.38
N GLU A 234 7.81 13.82 -18.59
CA GLU A 234 7.85 14.43 -19.92
C GLU A 234 9.21 14.27 -20.58
N TRP A 235 10.28 14.30 -19.79
CA TRP A 235 11.64 14.14 -20.27
C TRP A 235 11.91 12.69 -20.68
N ASN A 236 11.76 11.73 -19.77
CA ASN A 236 12.00 10.32 -20.10
C ASN A 236 10.79 9.65 -20.77
N GLY A 237 9.60 10.23 -20.66
CA GLY A 237 8.39 9.66 -21.27
C GLY A 237 8.54 9.37 -22.76
N THR A 238 9.19 10.27 -23.49
CA THR A 238 9.35 10.19 -24.96
C THR A 238 10.05 8.91 -25.42
N ILE A 239 11.07 8.44 -24.69
CA ILE A 239 11.77 7.20 -25.09
C ILE A 239 10.88 5.96 -24.87
N PHE A 240 10.02 5.96 -23.85
CA PHE A 240 9.08 4.88 -23.58
C PHE A 240 7.93 4.88 -24.59
N GLU A 241 7.40 6.07 -24.90
CA GLU A 241 6.36 6.27 -25.93
C GLU A 241 6.86 5.85 -27.31
N PHE A 242 8.10 6.19 -27.67
CA PHE A 242 8.73 5.68 -28.89
C PHE A 242 8.76 4.15 -28.91
N LEU A 243 9.09 3.51 -27.79
CA LEU A 243 9.07 2.05 -27.62
C LEU A 243 7.65 1.47 -27.45
N GLY A 244 6.59 2.28 -27.56
CA GLY A 244 5.20 1.82 -27.55
C GLY A 244 4.61 1.60 -26.15
N LEU A 245 5.20 2.20 -25.12
CA LEU A 245 4.67 2.23 -23.76
C LEU A 245 3.96 3.55 -23.47
N THR A 246 2.94 3.49 -22.63
CA THR A 246 2.19 4.66 -22.17
C THR A 246 2.76 5.22 -20.87
N VAL A 247 2.87 6.55 -20.80
CA VAL A 247 3.43 7.26 -19.64
C VAL A 247 2.48 8.37 -19.23
N ASP A 248 2.22 8.48 -17.93
CA ASP A 248 1.47 9.61 -17.38
C ASP A 248 1.97 10.00 -15.99
N CYS A 249 1.56 11.17 -15.50
CA CYS A 249 1.89 11.69 -14.19
C CYS A 249 0.61 12.03 -13.42
N ILE A 250 0.43 11.42 -12.25
CA ILE A 250 -0.79 11.58 -11.46
C ILE A 250 -0.96 13.01 -10.94
N ASP A 251 0.14 13.71 -10.63
CA ASP A 251 0.13 15.13 -10.20
C ASP A 251 -0.38 16.11 -11.26
N LYS A 252 -0.67 15.65 -12.49
CA LYS A 252 -1.34 16.45 -13.54
C LYS A 252 -2.88 16.39 -13.44
N HIS A 253 -3.41 15.44 -12.69
CA HIS A 253 -4.83 15.08 -12.70
C HIS A 253 -5.46 15.25 -11.33
N GLN A 254 -6.74 15.63 -11.31
CA GLN A 254 -7.46 15.78 -10.05
C GLN A 254 -7.66 14.42 -9.35
N PRO A 255 -7.56 14.37 -8.01
CA PRO A 255 -7.94 13.20 -7.21
C PRO A 255 -9.30 12.61 -7.58
N ASN A 256 -9.41 11.27 -7.63
CA ASN A 256 -10.64 10.52 -7.93
C ASN A 256 -11.30 10.85 -9.30
N SER A 257 -10.54 11.39 -10.26
CA SER A 257 -11.03 11.65 -11.62
C SER A 257 -10.79 10.45 -12.55
N ASP A 258 -11.52 10.41 -13.67
CA ASP A 258 -11.30 9.42 -14.73
C ASP A 258 -9.90 9.57 -15.35
N GLU A 259 -9.38 10.79 -15.42
CA GLU A 259 -8.01 11.07 -15.87
C GLU A 259 -6.98 10.47 -14.91
N ARG A 260 -7.20 10.59 -13.59
CA ARG A 260 -6.35 9.96 -12.57
C ARG A 260 -6.32 8.44 -12.71
N LYS A 261 -7.48 7.83 -12.96
CA LYS A 261 -7.60 6.39 -13.21
C LYS A 261 -6.87 5.99 -14.50
N LYS A 262 -7.00 6.77 -15.57
CA LYS A 262 -6.24 6.56 -16.82
C LYS A 262 -4.73 6.65 -16.60
N ALA A 263 -4.27 7.58 -15.77
CA ALA A 263 -2.85 7.72 -15.45
C ALA A 263 -2.28 6.47 -14.74
N TYR A 264 -3.05 5.83 -13.87
CA TYR A 264 -2.68 4.54 -13.27
C TYR A 264 -2.78 3.35 -14.24
N LEU A 265 -3.62 3.44 -15.28
CA LEU A 265 -3.73 2.42 -16.32
C LEU A 265 -2.56 2.46 -17.31
N SER A 266 -1.83 3.58 -17.40
CA SER A 266 -0.59 3.70 -18.17
C SER A 266 0.46 2.69 -17.72
N ASP A 267 1.29 2.18 -18.64
CA ASP A 267 2.37 1.24 -18.33
C ASP A 267 3.33 1.82 -17.27
N ILE A 268 3.55 3.14 -17.30
CA ILE A 268 4.42 3.88 -16.37
C ILE A 268 3.66 5.07 -15.80
N THR A 269 3.69 5.20 -14.47
CA THR A 269 3.01 6.26 -13.72
C THR A 269 4.00 7.00 -12.84
N TYR A 270 4.22 8.28 -13.11
CA TYR A 270 5.01 9.17 -12.26
C TYR A 270 4.14 9.85 -11.22
N GLY A 271 4.68 10.08 -10.03
CA GLY A 271 4.03 10.93 -9.05
C GLY A 271 4.81 11.14 -7.76
N THR A 272 4.23 11.90 -6.84
CA THR A 272 4.81 12.10 -5.51
C THR A 272 4.39 11.01 -4.52
N ASN A 273 5.21 10.78 -3.49
CA ASN A 273 4.91 9.85 -2.40
C ASN A 273 3.54 10.11 -1.76
N ASN A 274 3.23 11.39 -1.51
CA ASN A 274 1.97 11.84 -0.94
C ASN A 274 0.78 11.47 -1.83
N GLU A 275 0.87 11.73 -3.14
CA GLU A 275 -0.21 11.48 -4.07
C GLU A 275 -0.52 9.98 -4.22
N PHE A 276 0.50 9.13 -4.35
CA PHE A 276 0.32 7.67 -4.35
C PHE A 276 -0.32 7.17 -3.05
N GLY A 277 0.16 7.65 -1.90
CA GLY A 277 -0.37 7.22 -0.61
C GLY A 277 -1.80 7.71 -0.33
N PHE A 278 -2.14 8.94 -0.73
CA PHE A 278 -3.50 9.45 -0.60
C PHE A 278 -4.49 8.77 -1.54
N ASP A 279 -4.09 8.41 -2.77
CA ASP A 279 -4.93 7.59 -3.65
C ASP A 279 -5.19 6.21 -3.01
N TYR A 280 -4.16 5.57 -2.45
CA TYR A 280 -4.35 4.29 -1.74
C TYR A 280 -5.34 4.42 -0.58
N LEU A 281 -5.22 5.46 0.25
CA LEU A 281 -6.15 5.69 1.35
C LEU A 281 -7.57 6.00 0.86
N ARG A 282 -7.72 6.77 -0.23
CA ARG A 282 -9.02 7.08 -0.85
C ARG A 282 -9.68 5.84 -1.44
N ASP A 283 -8.93 4.98 -2.11
CA ASP A 283 -9.42 3.71 -2.67
C ASP A 283 -9.94 2.78 -1.56
N ASN A 284 -9.28 2.75 -0.40
CA ASN A 284 -9.75 1.99 0.77
C ASN A 284 -10.97 2.59 1.49
N MET A 285 -11.39 3.80 1.11
CA MET A 285 -12.64 4.43 1.56
C MET A 285 -13.71 4.46 0.46
N ALA A 286 -13.40 3.97 -0.74
CA ALA A 286 -14.33 3.91 -1.86
C ALA A 286 -15.53 3.01 -1.53
N ARG A 287 -16.71 3.38 -2.01
CA ARG A 287 -17.94 2.60 -1.81
C ARG A 287 -18.12 1.52 -2.86
N SER A 288 -17.52 1.71 -4.03
CA SER A 288 -17.59 0.81 -5.18
C SER A 288 -16.19 0.56 -5.73
N PRO A 289 -15.89 -0.66 -6.21
CA PRO A 289 -14.65 -0.94 -6.93
C PRO A 289 -14.44 -0.05 -8.17
N LEU A 290 -15.52 0.46 -8.75
CA LEU A 290 -15.45 1.36 -9.91
C LEU A 290 -14.86 2.73 -9.56
N ASP A 291 -14.99 3.16 -8.30
CA ASP A 291 -14.49 4.45 -7.82
C ASP A 291 -12.99 4.41 -7.49
N MET A 292 -12.40 3.21 -7.46
CA MET A 292 -10.96 3.06 -7.23
C MET A 292 -10.16 3.52 -8.44
N VAL A 293 -9.04 4.22 -8.17
CA VAL A 293 -8.15 4.74 -9.21
C VAL A 293 -6.91 3.88 -9.42
N GLN A 294 -6.38 3.23 -8.37
CA GLN A 294 -5.21 2.37 -8.47
C GLN A 294 -5.58 0.95 -8.95
N ARG A 295 -4.58 0.22 -9.45
CA ARG A 295 -4.74 -1.16 -9.96
C ARG A 295 -3.81 -2.20 -9.31
N GLY A 296 -3.14 -1.83 -8.21
CA GLY A 296 -2.17 -2.67 -7.50
C GLY A 296 -0.81 -1.97 -7.30
N HIS A 297 0.12 -2.67 -6.66
CA HIS A 297 1.47 -2.17 -6.34
C HIS A 297 2.52 -3.18 -6.81
N HIS A 298 2.80 -3.22 -8.11
CA HIS A 298 3.68 -4.22 -8.71
C HIS A 298 5.17 -3.88 -8.55
N PHE A 299 5.57 -2.71 -9.04
CA PHE A 299 6.96 -2.26 -8.95
C PHE A 299 7.00 -0.74 -8.74
N ALA A 300 7.85 -0.28 -7.83
CA ALA A 300 8.04 1.13 -7.54
C ALA A 300 9.52 1.48 -7.43
N ILE A 301 9.93 2.55 -8.12
CA ILE A 301 11.26 3.16 -7.95
C ILE A 301 11.06 4.46 -7.19
N VAL A 302 11.77 4.61 -6.08
CA VAL A 302 11.74 5.82 -5.26
C VAL A 302 13.02 6.61 -5.51
N ASP A 303 12.87 7.78 -6.15
CA ASP A 303 13.96 8.75 -6.27
C ASP A 303 14.14 9.50 -4.94
N GLU A 304 15.39 9.83 -4.61
CA GLU A 304 15.80 10.36 -3.30
C GLU A 304 15.17 9.59 -2.12
N VAL A 305 15.48 8.28 -2.08
CA VAL A 305 14.91 7.30 -1.14
C VAL A 305 15.11 7.66 0.33
N ASP A 306 16.17 8.38 0.67
CA ASP A 306 16.43 8.88 2.02
C ASP A 306 15.39 9.93 2.43
N SER A 307 15.10 10.88 1.55
CA SER A 307 14.08 11.89 1.77
C SER A 307 12.70 11.25 1.93
N ALA A 308 12.34 10.32 1.03
CA ALA A 308 11.00 9.72 1.02
C ALA A 308 10.78 8.67 2.14
N LEU A 309 11.72 7.75 2.34
CA LEU A 309 11.54 6.59 3.25
C LEU A 309 12.16 6.79 4.64
N ILE A 310 12.93 7.85 4.87
CA ILE A 310 13.49 8.18 6.19
C ILE A 310 12.90 9.47 6.71
N ASP A 311 13.04 10.58 5.97
CA ASP A 311 12.64 11.89 6.47
C ASP A 311 11.11 12.08 6.48
N ASP A 312 10.45 11.83 5.36
CA ASP A 312 9.00 12.00 5.19
C ASP A 312 8.22 10.91 5.93
N ALA A 313 8.76 9.69 6.01
CA ALA A 313 8.15 8.54 6.68
C ALA A 313 7.89 8.77 8.20
N ARG A 314 8.43 9.84 8.79
CA ARG A 314 8.15 10.24 10.18
C ARG A 314 6.72 10.76 10.38
N THR A 315 6.08 11.25 9.32
CA THR A 315 4.72 11.82 9.39
C THR A 315 3.74 10.90 8.68
N PRO A 316 2.71 10.38 9.36
CA PRO A 316 1.71 9.54 8.70
C PRO A 316 0.85 10.36 7.73
N LEU A 317 0.43 9.73 6.63
CA LEU A 317 -0.58 10.28 5.73
C LEU A 317 -1.96 10.18 6.38
N ILE A 318 -2.64 11.32 6.55
CA ILE A 318 -3.93 11.42 7.23
C ILE A 318 -4.93 12.10 6.31
N ILE A 319 -6.04 11.42 6.02
CA ILE A 319 -7.22 12.05 5.41
C ILE A 319 -8.11 12.55 6.55
N SER A 320 -8.35 13.86 6.57
CA SER A 320 -9.31 14.50 7.47
C SER A 320 -10.40 15.20 6.66
N GLY A 321 -11.61 15.22 7.20
CA GLY A 321 -12.76 15.87 6.56
C GLY A 321 -13.59 16.63 7.59
N PRO A 322 -14.30 17.68 7.17
CA PRO A 322 -15.17 18.44 8.05
C PRO A 322 -16.29 17.54 8.59
N THR A 323 -16.56 17.61 9.90
CA THR A 323 -17.71 16.91 10.47
C THR A 323 -18.98 17.72 10.15
N PRO A 324 -20.02 17.12 9.53
CA PRO A 324 -21.23 17.84 9.11
C PRO A 324 -22.04 18.45 10.27
N LYS A 325 -21.66 18.15 11.52
CA LYS A 325 -22.27 18.62 12.76
C LYS A 325 -21.23 19.12 13.76
N GLY A 326 -20.18 19.82 13.30
CA GLY A 326 -19.12 20.35 14.16
C GLY A 326 -19.63 21.14 15.37
N ASP A 327 -20.75 21.87 15.22
CA ASP A 327 -21.34 22.71 16.27
C ASP A 327 -22.35 21.96 17.17
N SER A 328 -22.86 20.79 16.75
CA SER A 328 -23.84 20.02 17.52
C SER A 328 -23.12 19.08 18.49
N HIS A 329 -22.60 19.65 19.56
CA HIS A 329 -21.95 18.91 20.64
C HIS A 329 -22.95 18.06 21.43
N GLU A 330 -23.13 16.79 21.03
CA GLU A 330 -23.93 15.81 21.78
C GLU A 330 -23.49 15.67 23.25
N PHE A 331 -22.24 16.05 23.53
CA PHE A 331 -21.70 16.17 24.88
C PHE A 331 -22.60 16.99 25.80
N PHE A 332 -23.06 18.18 25.39
CA PHE A 332 -23.89 19.03 26.26
C PHE A 332 -25.30 18.47 26.47
N ALA A 333 -25.85 17.76 25.49
CA ALA A 333 -27.15 17.11 25.63
C ALA A 333 -27.08 15.85 26.51
N LEU A 334 -25.99 15.08 26.42
CA LEU A 334 -25.81 13.83 27.16
C LEU A 334 -25.27 14.04 28.57
N LYS A 335 -24.47 15.09 28.80
CA LYS A 335 -23.83 15.36 30.10
C LYS A 335 -24.81 15.37 31.27
N PRO A 336 -25.95 16.11 31.26
CA PRO A 336 -26.88 16.13 32.39
C PRO A 336 -27.51 14.76 32.68
N ARG A 337 -27.79 13.98 31.63
CA ARG A 337 -28.36 12.63 31.76
C ARG A 337 -27.35 11.66 32.37
N ILE A 338 -26.09 11.73 31.91
CA ILE A 338 -25.00 10.92 32.45
C ILE A 338 -24.70 11.32 33.90
N GLU A 339 -24.67 12.62 34.21
CA GLU A 339 -24.45 13.13 35.56
C GLU A 339 -25.55 12.67 36.53
N ASN A 340 -26.82 12.73 36.13
CA ASN A 340 -27.93 12.23 36.92
C ASN A 340 -27.82 10.70 37.15
N LEU A 341 -27.52 9.94 36.09
CA LEU A 341 -27.31 8.49 36.20
C LEU A 341 -26.17 8.18 37.19
N VAL A 342 -25.01 8.83 37.04
CA VAL A 342 -23.85 8.65 37.92
C VAL A 342 -24.18 9.05 39.36
N SER A 343 -24.93 10.13 39.57
CA SER A 343 -25.41 10.58 40.88
C SER A 343 -26.31 9.54 41.54
N THR A 344 -27.32 9.06 40.82
CA THR A 344 -28.25 8.02 41.29
C THR A 344 -27.51 6.73 41.65
N GLN A 345 -26.56 6.31 40.81
CA GLN A 345 -25.71 5.15 41.06
C GLN A 345 -24.84 5.32 42.32
N ARG A 346 -24.24 6.50 42.53
CA ARG A 346 -23.47 6.81 43.74
C ARG A 346 -24.33 6.71 45.00
N ASN A 347 -25.53 7.29 44.98
CA ASN A 347 -26.46 7.27 46.12
C ASN A 347 -26.90 5.85 46.46
N TYR A 348 -27.22 5.04 45.45
CA TYR A 348 -27.55 3.63 45.64
C TYR A 348 -26.38 2.85 46.25
N ILE A 349 -25.16 3.01 45.71
CA ILE A 349 -23.96 2.35 46.26
C ILE A 349 -23.72 2.75 47.71
N ASN A 350 -23.86 4.03 48.07
CA ASN A 350 -23.74 4.49 49.46
C ASN A 350 -24.75 3.81 50.39
N THR A 351 -26.01 3.68 49.95
CA THR A 351 -27.06 3.00 50.70
C THR A 351 -26.73 1.52 50.94
N VAL A 352 -26.25 0.84 49.90
CA VAL A 352 -25.86 -0.57 49.97
C VAL A 352 -24.62 -0.79 50.85
N ILE A 353 -23.66 0.15 50.85
CA ILE A 353 -22.50 0.13 51.78
C ILE A 353 -22.97 0.31 53.22
N ALA A 354 -23.90 1.23 53.47
CA ALA A 354 -24.45 1.46 54.81
C ALA A 354 -25.22 0.24 55.34
N ASP A 355 -26.03 -0.42 54.50
CA ASP A 355 -26.71 -1.68 54.85
C ASP A 355 -25.71 -2.80 55.19
N ALA A 356 -24.64 -2.94 54.39
CA ALA A 356 -23.58 -3.89 54.67
C ALA A 356 -22.92 -3.62 56.03
N LYS A 357 -22.58 -2.37 56.33
CA LYS A 357 -21.98 -1.95 57.61
C LYS A 357 -22.90 -2.22 58.79
N LYS A 358 -24.19 -1.89 58.67
CA LYS A 358 -25.20 -2.11 59.72
C LYS A 358 -25.34 -3.59 60.05
N LYS A 359 -25.46 -4.44 59.03
CA LYS A 359 -25.60 -5.91 59.22
C LYS A 359 -24.37 -6.55 59.85
N ILE A 360 -23.18 -6.04 59.55
CA ILE A 360 -21.93 -6.47 60.21
C ILE A 360 -21.95 -6.06 61.69
N ALA A 361 -22.34 -4.81 61.99
CA ALA A 361 -22.43 -4.33 63.37
C ALA A 361 -23.48 -5.09 64.22
N GLU A 362 -24.57 -5.56 63.60
CA GLU A 362 -25.60 -6.40 64.24
C GLU A 362 -25.21 -7.89 64.36
N GLY A 363 -24.00 -8.29 63.94
CA GLY A 363 -23.55 -9.69 63.97
C GLY A 363 -24.18 -10.59 62.90
N LYS A 364 -24.92 -10.04 61.94
CA LYS A 364 -25.59 -10.77 60.84
C LYS A 364 -24.68 -10.92 59.62
N GLU A 365 -23.50 -11.51 59.82
CA GLU A 365 -22.47 -11.61 58.78
C GLU A 365 -22.91 -12.33 57.50
N ASN A 366 -23.76 -13.36 57.63
CA ASN A 366 -24.28 -14.12 56.48
C ASN A 366 -25.21 -13.28 55.59
N GLU A 367 -25.85 -12.24 56.13
CA GLU A 367 -26.74 -11.34 55.39
C GLU A 367 -26.01 -10.08 54.86
N ALA A 368 -24.86 -9.74 55.44
CA ALA A 368 -24.05 -8.59 55.03
C ALA A 368 -23.27 -8.81 53.72
N GLY A 369 -22.96 -10.07 53.38
CA GLY A 369 -22.13 -10.40 52.22
C GLY A 369 -22.75 -9.97 50.88
N LEU A 370 -24.07 -10.12 50.70
CA LEU A 370 -24.73 -9.82 49.43
C LEU A 370 -24.79 -8.29 49.14
N PRO A 371 -25.19 -7.42 50.09
CA PRO A 371 -25.02 -5.97 49.96
C PRO A 371 -23.57 -5.57 49.67
N LEU A 372 -22.60 -6.13 50.41
CA LEU A 372 -21.19 -5.82 50.21
C LEU A 372 -20.71 -6.18 48.79
N LEU A 373 -21.14 -7.32 48.26
CA LEU A 373 -20.82 -7.75 46.89
C LEU A 373 -21.47 -6.85 45.83
N ARG A 374 -22.71 -6.38 46.06
CA ARG A 374 -23.40 -5.41 45.19
C ARG A 374 -22.65 -4.08 45.16
N ALA A 375 -22.25 -3.55 46.30
CA ALA A 375 -21.43 -2.34 46.36
C ALA A 375 -20.06 -2.54 45.67
N PHE A 376 -19.43 -3.72 45.83
CA PHE A 376 -18.14 -4.04 45.20
C PHE A 376 -18.22 -4.17 43.68
N ARG A 377 -19.36 -4.59 43.12
CA ARG A 377 -19.59 -4.65 41.67
C ARG A 377 -20.17 -3.35 41.10
N GLY A 378 -20.66 -2.45 41.95
CA GLY A 378 -21.24 -1.17 41.55
C GLY A 378 -20.23 -0.19 40.96
N LEU A 379 -20.72 0.64 40.04
CA LEU A 379 -20.02 1.79 39.48
C LEU A 379 -20.83 3.07 39.76
N PRO A 380 -20.18 4.23 39.96
CA PRO A 380 -18.73 4.43 40.01
C PRO A 380 -18.11 3.87 41.29
N ARG A 381 -16.81 3.55 41.24
CA ARG A 381 -16.06 2.99 42.38
C ARG A 381 -16.09 3.96 43.57
N ASN A 382 -16.50 3.45 44.73
CA ASN A 382 -16.65 4.25 45.95
C ASN A 382 -15.42 4.10 46.86
N LYS A 383 -14.75 5.21 47.20
CA LYS A 383 -13.56 5.22 48.08
C LYS A 383 -13.86 4.71 49.49
N ALA A 384 -15.04 4.98 50.04
CA ALA A 384 -15.44 4.52 51.37
C ALA A 384 -15.58 3.00 51.42
N LEU A 385 -16.04 2.37 50.34
CA LEU A 385 -16.05 0.91 50.22
C LEU A 385 -14.63 0.35 50.14
N ILE A 386 -13.74 0.96 49.36
CA ILE A 386 -12.34 0.51 49.24
C ILE A 386 -11.68 0.49 50.62
N LYS A 387 -11.84 1.57 51.40
CA LYS A 387 -11.32 1.64 52.77
C LYS A 387 -11.94 0.57 53.67
N PHE A 388 -13.26 0.39 53.59
CA PHE A 388 -13.99 -0.59 54.40
C PHE A 388 -13.58 -2.03 54.09
N LEU A 389 -13.30 -2.36 52.83
CA LEU A 389 -12.82 -3.70 52.43
C LEU A 389 -11.38 -4.01 52.90
N SER A 390 -10.63 -3.00 53.33
CA SER A 390 -9.29 -3.18 53.91
C SER A 390 -9.33 -3.48 55.41
N GLU A 391 -10.48 -3.36 56.07
CA GLU A 391 -10.66 -3.73 57.48
C GLU A 391 -10.63 -5.27 57.63
N GLN A 392 -10.14 -5.74 58.78
CA GLN A 392 -9.92 -7.16 59.04
C GLN A 392 -11.24 -7.95 58.95
N GLY A 393 -11.22 -9.07 58.21
CA GLY A 393 -12.38 -9.96 58.06
C GLY A 393 -13.43 -9.51 57.04
N VAL A 394 -13.56 -8.21 56.73
CA VAL A 394 -14.61 -7.67 55.84
C VAL A 394 -14.50 -8.20 54.41
N ARG A 395 -13.27 -8.36 53.89
CA ARG A 395 -13.04 -8.92 52.55
C ARG A 395 -13.42 -10.39 52.42
N ALA A 396 -13.37 -11.17 53.52
CA ALA A 396 -13.77 -12.57 53.52
C ALA A 396 -15.30 -12.72 53.38
N LEU A 397 -16.07 -11.76 53.92
CA LEU A 397 -17.54 -11.73 53.81
C LEU A 397 -18.04 -11.58 52.36
N LEU A 398 -17.21 -11.06 51.44
CA LEU A 398 -17.49 -11.02 50.01
C LEU A 398 -17.43 -12.40 49.33
N GLN A 399 -16.62 -13.33 49.87
CA GLN A 399 -16.31 -14.58 49.17
C GLN A 399 -17.47 -15.57 49.25
N LYS A 400 -18.13 -15.68 50.41
CA LYS A 400 -19.30 -16.57 50.63
C LYS A 400 -20.41 -16.37 49.58
N PRO A 401 -21.01 -15.17 49.42
CA PRO A 401 -22.05 -14.94 48.42
C PRO A 401 -21.53 -15.05 46.98
N LYS A 402 -20.26 -14.71 46.72
CA LYS A 402 -19.65 -14.86 45.40
C LYS A 402 -19.57 -16.33 44.98
N ILE A 403 -19.18 -17.22 45.90
CA ILE A 403 -19.13 -18.67 45.68
C ILE A 403 -20.54 -19.24 45.52
N THR A 404 -21.50 -18.82 46.35
CA THR A 404 -22.90 -19.25 46.24
C THR A 404 -23.53 -18.84 44.90
N ILE A 405 -23.31 -17.59 44.45
CA ILE A 405 -23.78 -17.12 43.15
C ILE A 405 -23.08 -17.89 42.01
N CYS A 406 -21.76 -18.11 42.09
CA CYS A 406 -21.00 -18.87 41.10
C CYS A 406 -21.46 -20.34 41.00
N ARG A 407 -21.80 -20.98 42.13
CA ARG A 407 -22.37 -22.34 42.17
C ARG A 407 -23.76 -22.41 41.56
N ILE A 408 -24.61 -21.40 41.82
CA ILE A 408 -25.98 -21.32 41.26
C ILE A 408 -25.95 -20.99 39.76
N SER A 409 -24.96 -20.24 39.28
CA SER A 409 -24.85 -19.90 37.85
C SER A 409 -24.55 -21.08 36.91
N ASN A 410 -24.22 -22.27 37.44
CA ASN A 410 -24.15 -23.51 36.64
C ASN A 410 -25.53 -24.17 36.42
N VAL A 411 -26.62 -23.69 37.04
CA VAL A 411 -27.97 -24.27 36.91
C VAL A 411 -28.98 -23.17 36.57
N LYS A 412 -29.31 -23.02 35.28
CA LYS A 412 -30.58 -22.47 34.70
C LYS A 412 -31.24 -21.21 35.30
N CYS A 413 -30.59 -20.45 36.18
CA CYS A 413 -31.15 -19.28 36.86
C CYS A 413 -30.71 -17.94 36.25
N ILE A 414 -30.76 -17.84 34.93
CA ILE A 414 -30.66 -16.57 34.20
C ILE A 414 -32.00 -15.80 34.24
N LYS A 415 -33.12 -16.42 34.62
CA LYS A 415 -34.45 -15.87 34.26
C LYS A 415 -35.16 -14.96 35.28
N LEU A 416 -34.78 -14.90 36.56
CA LEU A 416 -35.51 -14.04 37.53
C LEU A 416 -34.67 -13.10 38.41
N MET A 417 -33.46 -13.45 38.85
CA MET A 417 -32.74 -12.62 39.84
C MET A 417 -31.67 -11.70 39.23
N LEU A 418 -31.13 -12.05 38.05
CA LEU A 418 -30.25 -11.18 37.26
C LEU A 418 -31.00 -10.10 36.45
N ASN A 419 -32.31 -10.29 36.25
CA ASN A 419 -33.11 -9.49 35.33
C ASN A 419 -33.34 -8.03 35.76
N PHE A 420 -33.18 -7.67 37.04
CA PHE A 420 -33.51 -6.31 37.49
C PHE A 420 -32.30 -5.41 37.81
N ILE A 421 -31.14 -5.95 38.21
CA ILE A 421 -30.03 -5.11 38.73
C ILE A 421 -28.80 -5.10 37.79
N LEU A 422 -28.53 -6.19 37.07
CA LEU A 422 -27.41 -6.26 36.12
C LEU A 422 -27.78 -5.76 34.71
N LEU A 423 -29.03 -5.95 34.31
CA LEU A 423 -29.55 -5.41 33.05
C LEU A 423 -29.80 -3.90 33.12
N LEU A 424 -30.25 -3.30 34.24
CA LEU A 424 -30.40 -1.84 34.27
C LEU A 424 -29.07 -1.07 34.25
N MET A 425 -28.01 -1.58 34.90
CA MET A 425 -26.73 -0.86 34.95
C MET A 425 -25.84 -1.03 33.70
N ARG A 426 -26.07 -2.05 32.87
CA ARG A 426 -25.38 -2.22 31.57
C ARG A 426 -26.25 -1.91 30.35
N ARG A 427 -27.56 -2.16 30.41
CA ARG A 427 -28.47 -1.97 29.27
C ARG A 427 -28.99 -0.54 29.13
N ILE A 428 -29.05 0.27 30.21
CA ILE A 428 -29.29 1.73 30.07
C ILE A 428 -28.11 2.42 29.38
N THR A 429 -26.90 1.88 29.56
CA THR A 429 -25.69 2.32 28.85
C THR A 429 -25.71 1.91 27.37
N LEU A 430 -26.35 0.80 27.00
CA LEU A 430 -26.37 0.27 25.62
C LEU A 430 -27.62 0.65 24.80
N LEU A 431 -28.81 0.77 25.42
CA LEU A 431 -30.07 1.06 24.71
C LEU A 431 -30.20 2.50 24.22
N ASN A 432 -29.46 3.45 24.80
CA ASN A 432 -29.39 4.82 24.27
C ASN A 432 -28.32 5.00 23.17
N LEU A 433 -27.39 4.05 23.04
CA LEU A 433 -26.42 4.01 21.94
C LEU A 433 -27.01 3.32 20.70
N GLN A 434 -27.87 2.30 20.86
CA GLN A 434 -28.49 1.60 19.72
C GLN A 434 -29.64 2.36 19.04
N LYS A 435 -30.24 3.39 19.66
CA LYS A 435 -31.26 4.22 18.98
C LYS A 435 -30.69 5.31 18.05
N LYS A 436 -29.37 5.34 17.82
CA LYS A 436 -28.72 6.28 16.90
C LYS A 436 -27.93 5.65 15.74
N VAL A 437 -27.97 4.33 15.57
CA VAL A 437 -27.36 3.64 14.40
C VAL A 437 -28.42 3.32 13.33
N SER A 438 -29.46 4.15 13.22
CA SER A 438 -30.43 4.11 12.13
C SER A 438 -30.83 5.54 11.76
N ILE A 439 -29.85 6.34 11.35
CA ILE A 439 -29.94 7.41 10.33
C ILE A 439 -28.59 7.42 9.61
#